data_AF-A0A960LHU7-F1
#
_entry.id   AF-A0A960LHU7-F1
#
_cell.length_a   1.000
_cell.length_b   1.000
_cell.length_c   1.000
_cell.angle_alpha   90.00
_cell.angle_beta   90.00
_cell.angle_gamma   90.00
#
_symmetry.space_group_name_H-M   'P 1'
#
loop_
_entity.id
_entity.type
_entity.pdbx_description
1 polymer ?
#
loop_
_entity_poly.entity_id
_entity_poly.type
_entity_poly.pdbx_seq_one_letter_code
_entity_poly.pdbx_strand_id
1 'polypeptide(L)'
;MDERIEVLDNSPIEFVVFGPRGGRDEILLRSSNAGLDIIGLVAEKGMDRKYVPFSISIISLFFGAGRQMNIIESHKTDDLDPESDDRVSAFQFAWVGLCSAMRREQIEHALNKSLADLRSALRKGNRSQIEMAIAPVVLACSRAHERRQRYRRFMWMTLLIYAAIGIGALIFGLVTGTLK
;
A
#
# COMPACT_ATOMS: atom_id res chain seq x y z
N MET A 1 -9.50 5.03 29.83
CA MET A 1 -8.97 3.95 28.98
C MET A 1 -7.94 4.60 28.07
N ASP A 2 -6.67 4.18 28.17
CA ASP A 2 -5.58 4.78 27.39
C ASP A 2 -5.87 4.71 25.88
N GLU A 3 -5.66 5.82 25.17
CA GLU A 3 -5.57 5.93 23.71
C GLU A 3 -4.38 5.08 23.20
N ARG A 4 -4.54 3.75 23.20
CA ARG A 4 -3.50 2.86 22.69
C ARG A 4 -3.68 2.66 21.20
N ILE A 5 -2.91 3.44 20.45
CA ILE A 5 -2.57 3.12 19.07
C ILE A 5 -1.74 1.84 19.12
N GLU A 6 -2.24 0.76 18.52
CA GLU A 6 -1.48 -0.48 18.44
C GLU A 6 -0.37 -0.34 17.41
N VAL A 7 0.86 -0.65 17.82
CA VAL A 7 2.04 -0.59 16.94
C VAL A 7 2.47 -2.00 16.60
N LEU A 8 2.47 -2.31 15.31
CA LEU A 8 2.93 -3.59 14.80
C LEU A 8 4.42 -3.54 14.44
N ASP A 9 5.22 -4.29 15.18
CA ASP A 9 6.64 -4.47 14.91
C ASP A 9 6.86 -5.43 13.72
N ASN A 10 7.93 -5.21 12.96
CA ASN A 10 8.38 -6.10 11.87
C ASN A 10 7.39 -6.30 10.69
N SER A 11 6.59 -5.29 10.35
CA SER A 11 5.79 -5.34 9.12
C SER A 11 6.68 -5.18 7.86
N PRO A 12 6.49 -6.01 6.82
CA PRO A 12 7.24 -5.88 5.55
C PRO A 12 6.82 -4.66 4.73
N ILE A 13 5.70 -4.02 5.09
CA ILE A 13 5.17 -2.83 4.44
C ILE A 13 4.88 -1.74 5.48
N GLU A 14 4.95 -0.50 5.04
CA GLU A 14 4.49 0.65 5.82
C GLU A 14 2.98 0.79 5.65
N PHE A 15 2.23 0.73 6.74
CA PHE A 15 0.78 0.81 6.69
C PHE A 15 0.17 1.44 7.95
N VAL A 16 -1.06 1.93 7.79
CA VAL A 16 -1.90 2.44 8.88
C VAL A 16 -3.35 2.01 8.65
N VAL A 17 -4.01 1.58 9.72
CA VAL A 17 -5.45 1.32 9.76
C VAL A 17 -6.11 2.44 10.55
N PHE A 18 -7.13 3.03 9.95
CA PHE A 18 -8.04 3.96 10.57
C PHE A 18 -9.41 3.32 10.68
N GLY A 19 -10.16 3.73 11.68
CA GLY A 19 -11.53 3.32 11.82
C GLY A 19 -12.21 4.05 12.96
N PRO A 20 -13.51 3.81 13.11
CA PRO A 20 -14.30 4.48 14.12
C PRO A 20 -13.98 3.95 15.51
N ARG A 21 -13.77 4.89 16.42
CA ARG A 21 -13.69 4.67 17.86
C ARG A 21 -14.26 5.89 18.56
N GLY A 22 -15.19 5.70 19.50
CA GLY A 22 -15.83 6.81 20.20
C GLY A 22 -16.46 7.87 19.28
N GLY A 23 -16.93 7.49 18.09
CA GLY A 23 -17.68 8.37 17.18
C GLY A 23 -16.81 9.25 16.29
N ARG A 24 -15.48 9.02 16.31
CA ARG A 24 -14.49 9.66 15.45
C ARG A 24 -13.63 8.62 14.76
N ASP A 25 -13.08 8.98 13.60
CA ASP A 25 -12.11 8.12 12.93
C ASP A 25 -10.73 8.38 13.52
N GLU A 26 -10.15 7.35 14.11
CA GLU A 26 -8.86 7.40 14.79
C GLU A 26 -7.89 6.37 14.21
N ILE A 27 -6.60 6.53 14.51
CA ILE A 27 -5.58 5.54 14.14
C ILE A 27 -5.71 4.37 15.10
N LEU A 28 -6.09 3.22 14.58
CA LEU A 28 -6.28 2.00 15.38
C LEU A 28 -5.01 1.15 15.40
N LEU A 29 -4.35 1.04 14.25
CA LEU A 29 -3.17 0.21 14.06
C LEU A 29 -2.18 0.92 13.14
N ARG A 30 -0.90 0.90 13.47
CA ARG A 30 0.16 1.36 12.58
C ARG A 30 1.33 0.39 12.58
N SER A 31 2.00 0.25 11.44
CA SER A 31 3.32 -0.39 11.42
C SER A 31 4.34 0.49 12.14
N SER A 32 5.30 -0.12 12.82
CA SER A 32 6.49 0.53 13.39
C SER A 32 7.23 1.43 12.39
N ASN A 33 7.25 1.05 11.11
CA ASN A 33 7.89 1.79 10.03
C ASN A 33 6.97 2.81 9.33
N ALA A 34 5.76 3.07 9.84
CA ALA A 34 4.82 3.99 9.20
C ALA A 34 5.39 5.43 9.24
N GLY A 35 5.71 5.98 8.06
CA GLY A 35 6.14 7.37 7.95
C GLY A 35 5.03 8.37 8.33
N LEU A 36 5.43 9.59 8.69
CA LEU A 36 4.47 10.67 9.00
C LEU A 36 3.59 11.02 7.79
N ASP A 37 4.11 10.85 6.57
CA ASP A 37 3.39 11.15 5.32
C ASP A 37 2.09 10.34 5.19
N ILE A 38 2.11 9.06 5.54
CA ILE A 38 0.92 8.21 5.43
C ILE A 38 -0.11 8.54 6.52
N ILE A 39 0.36 8.99 7.68
CA ILE A 39 -0.51 9.44 8.77
C ILE A 39 -1.19 10.77 8.37
N GLY A 40 -0.42 11.71 7.83
CA GLY A 40 -0.92 13.02 7.38
C GLY A 40 -1.95 12.91 6.24
N LEU A 41 -1.67 12.05 5.25
CA LEU A 41 -2.58 11.84 4.11
C LEU A 41 -3.97 11.35 4.55
N VAL A 42 -4.02 10.51 5.58
CA VAL A 42 -5.29 9.97 6.07
C VAL A 42 -5.96 10.88 7.10
N ALA A 43 -5.20 11.76 7.77
CA ALA A 43 -5.75 12.80 8.63
C ALA A 43 -6.49 13.91 7.84
N GLU A 44 -6.12 14.16 6.58
CA GLU A 44 -6.75 15.17 5.72
C GLU A 44 -8.11 14.70 5.18
N LYS A 45 -9.09 14.56 6.08
CA LYS A 45 -10.48 14.17 5.79
C LYS A 45 -11.09 15.17 4.81
N GLY A 46 -11.23 14.82 3.53
CA GLY A 46 -12.01 15.66 2.60
C GLY A 46 -11.63 15.64 1.12
N MET A 47 -10.44 15.18 0.73
CA MET A 47 -10.17 14.99 -0.70
C MET A 47 -10.85 13.72 -1.19
N ASP A 48 -11.64 13.75 -2.25
CA ASP A 48 -12.22 12.58 -2.94
C ASP A 48 -11.18 11.42 -3.08
N ARG A 49 -11.14 10.52 -2.09
CA ARG A 49 -10.00 9.60 -1.82
C ARG A 49 -9.94 8.39 -2.73
N LYS A 50 -10.44 8.48 -3.97
CA LYS A 50 -10.49 7.31 -4.85
C LYS A 50 -9.16 7.00 -5.52
N TYR A 51 -8.25 7.96 -5.69
CA TYR A 51 -7.03 7.70 -6.43
C TYR A 51 -6.08 8.88 -6.24
N VAL A 52 -4.85 8.67 -5.74
CA VAL A 52 -3.78 9.59 -6.12
C VAL A 52 -3.33 9.10 -7.49
N PRO A 53 -3.72 9.77 -8.59
CA PRO A 53 -3.37 9.29 -9.90
C PRO A 53 -1.86 9.21 -10.01
N PHE A 54 -1.40 8.00 -10.27
CA PHE A 54 -0.09 7.81 -10.86
C PHE A 54 -0.11 8.60 -12.16
N SER A 55 0.52 9.78 -12.19
CA SER A 55 0.90 10.36 -13.47
C SER A 55 1.83 9.33 -14.10
N ILE A 56 1.35 8.69 -15.17
CA ILE A 56 2.15 7.81 -16.01
C ILE A 56 3.11 8.73 -16.77
N SER A 57 4.04 9.35 -16.05
CA SER A 57 5.19 9.95 -16.66
C SER A 57 6.06 8.80 -17.15
N ILE A 58 6.47 8.85 -18.41
CA ILE A 58 7.45 7.92 -18.97
C ILE A 58 8.70 7.84 -18.05
N ILE A 59 9.03 8.96 -17.40
CA ILE A 59 10.06 9.08 -16.36
C ILE A 59 9.80 8.17 -15.15
N SER A 60 8.57 8.00 -14.66
CA SER A 60 8.26 7.11 -13.51
C SER A 60 8.27 5.62 -13.90
N LEU A 61 8.18 5.31 -15.19
CA LEU A 61 8.45 3.99 -15.75
C LEU A 61 9.96 3.66 -15.66
N PHE A 62 10.82 4.66 -15.91
CA PHE A 62 12.27 4.54 -15.83
C PHE A 62 12.79 4.69 -14.38
N PHE A 63 12.67 5.85 -13.75
CA PHE A 63 13.31 6.17 -12.45
C PHE A 63 12.61 5.57 -11.23
N GLY A 64 11.56 4.78 -11.44
CA GLY A 64 10.70 4.33 -10.36
C GLY A 64 9.63 5.37 -10.04
N ALA A 65 8.47 4.88 -9.62
CA ALA A 65 7.50 5.74 -8.97
C ALA A 65 8.09 6.03 -7.58
N GLY A 66 8.04 7.27 -7.10
CA GLY A 66 8.30 7.57 -5.69
C GLY A 66 7.39 6.74 -4.77
N ARG A 67 7.49 6.95 -3.44
CA ARG A 67 6.64 6.26 -2.45
C ARG A 67 5.16 6.37 -2.86
N GLN A 68 4.60 5.30 -3.44
CA GLN A 68 3.22 5.27 -3.90
C GLN A 68 2.34 4.96 -2.70
N MET A 69 1.53 5.93 -2.28
CA MET A 69 0.55 5.75 -1.23
C MET A 69 -0.76 5.25 -1.83
N ASN A 70 -1.34 4.23 -1.20
CA ASN A 70 -2.63 3.68 -1.58
C ASN A 70 -3.54 3.68 -0.36
N ILE A 71 -4.82 3.95 -0.57
CA ILE A 71 -5.85 3.93 0.47
C ILE A 71 -6.98 3.05 -0.05
N ILE A 72 -7.51 2.16 0.79
CA ILE A 72 -8.76 1.45 0.54
C ILE A 72 -9.70 1.72 1.71
N GLU A 73 -10.99 1.67 1.42
CA GLU A 73 -12.05 1.86 2.39
C GLU A 73 -12.88 0.59 2.43
N SER A 74 -13.24 0.15 3.64
CA SER A 74 -14.11 -0.99 3.82
C SER A 74 -15.57 -0.62 3.57
N HIS A 75 -16.44 -1.63 3.56
CA HIS A 75 -17.85 -1.35 3.73
C HIS A 75 -18.12 -0.67 5.08
N LYS A 76 -19.14 0.18 5.05
CA LYS A 76 -19.74 0.85 6.20
C LYS A 76 -20.08 -0.17 7.30
N THR A 77 -19.51 0.02 8.49
CA THR A 77 -19.64 -0.88 9.64
C THR A 77 -19.95 -0.08 10.91
N ASP A 78 -20.57 -0.71 11.91
CA ASP A 78 -20.78 -0.05 13.21
C ASP A 78 -19.46 0.20 13.94
N ASP A 79 -19.49 1.23 14.79
CA ASP A 79 -18.39 1.69 15.63
C ASP A 79 -17.82 0.53 16.49
N LEU A 80 -16.52 0.63 16.81
CA LEU A 80 -15.88 -0.24 17.79
C LEU A 80 -16.56 -0.11 19.15
N ASP A 81 -17.02 1.08 19.52
CA ASP A 81 -17.71 1.34 20.78
C ASP A 81 -19.23 1.42 20.56
N PRO A 82 -20.01 0.40 20.95
CA PRO A 82 -21.45 0.35 20.69
C PRO A 82 -22.28 1.38 21.47
N GLU A 83 -21.69 2.07 22.45
CA GLU A 83 -22.32 3.17 23.19
C GLU A 83 -22.09 4.54 22.55
N SER A 84 -21.22 4.58 21.54
CA SER A 84 -20.95 5.77 20.74
C SER A 84 -21.96 5.83 19.58
N ASP A 85 -22.43 7.05 19.28
CA ASP A 85 -23.36 7.44 18.21
C ASP A 85 -23.44 6.45 17.02
N ASP A 86 -24.65 6.11 16.57
CA ASP A 86 -25.02 5.15 15.49
C ASP A 86 -24.46 5.51 14.09
N ARG A 87 -23.41 6.34 14.03
CA ARG A 87 -22.75 6.76 12.80
C ARG A 87 -21.99 5.60 12.19
N VAL A 88 -22.65 5.01 11.20
CA VAL A 88 -22.03 4.02 10.32
C VAL A 88 -20.83 4.64 9.62
N SER A 89 -19.66 4.13 9.94
CA SER A 89 -18.33 4.63 9.53
C SER A 89 -17.53 3.49 8.92
N ALA A 90 -16.49 3.79 8.17
CA ALA A 90 -15.74 2.78 7.42
C ALA A 90 -14.32 2.68 7.95
N PHE A 91 -13.78 1.45 7.94
CA PHE A 91 -12.37 1.24 8.19
C PHE A 91 -11.59 1.65 6.94
N GLN A 92 -10.53 2.41 7.12
CA GLN A 92 -9.64 2.80 6.04
C GLN A 92 -8.28 2.15 6.26
N PHE A 93 -7.76 1.49 5.23
CA PHE A 93 -6.42 0.92 5.23
C PHE A 93 -5.56 1.67 4.23
N ALA A 94 -4.50 2.28 4.73
CA ALA A 94 -3.52 2.97 3.93
C ALA A 94 -2.20 2.21 3.96
N TRP A 95 -1.54 2.09 2.81
CA TRP A 95 -0.19 1.52 2.75
C TRP A 95 0.69 2.18 1.68
N VAL A 96 2.00 2.11 1.90
CA VAL A 96 3.00 2.50 0.91
C VAL A 96 3.41 1.27 0.10
N GLY A 97 3.27 1.33 -1.22
CA GLY A 97 3.75 0.28 -2.10
C GLY A 97 3.21 0.35 -3.53
N LEU A 98 3.88 -0.37 -4.43
CA LEU A 98 3.44 -0.47 -5.81
C LEU A 98 2.21 -1.38 -5.90
N CYS A 99 1.08 -0.83 -6.33
CA CYS A 99 -0.15 -1.59 -6.53
C CYS A 99 -0.84 -1.19 -7.85
N SER A 100 -1.45 -2.15 -8.54
CA SER A 100 -2.33 -1.88 -9.70
C SER A 100 -3.79 -1.80 -9.25
N ALA A 101 -4.66 -1.18 -10.05
CA ALA A 101 -6.09 -1.07 -9.73
C ALA A 101 -6.74 -2.44 -9.43
N MET A 102 -6.53 -3.42 -10.31
CA MET A 102 -7.03 -4.79 -10.10
C MET A 102 -6.52 -5.45 -8.81
N ARG A 103 -5.27 -5.17 -8.40
CA ARG A 103 -4.72 -5.72 -7.15
C ARG A 103 -5.27 -5.00 -5.92
N ARG A 104 -5.55 -3.70 -6.04
CA ARG A 104 -6.19 -2.91 -5.00
C ARG A 104 -7.57 -3.48 -4.66
N GLU A 105 -8.38 -3.83 -5.66
CA GLU A 105 -9.68 -4.49 -5.44
C GLU A 105 -9.54 -5.83 -4.70
N GLN A 106 -8.49 -6.60 -5.00
CA GLN A 106 -8.22 -7.85 -4.28
C GLN A 106 -7.83 -7.61 -2.81
N ILE A 107 -7.06 -6.55 -2.54
CA ILE A 107 -6.67 -6.16 -1.19
C ILE A 107 -7.90 -5.63 -0.43
N GLU A 108 -8.76 -4.86 -1.09
CA GLU A 108 -10.05 -4.40 -0.55
C GLU A 108 -10.95 -5.59 -0.17
N HIS A 109 -11.07 -6.58 -1.04
CA HIS A 109 -11.81 -7.80 -0.73
C HIS A 109 -11.19 -8.57 0.44
N ALA A 110 -9.86 -8.66 0.51
CA ALA A 110 -9.17 -9.28 1.63
C ALA A 110 -9.42 -8.52 2.96
N LEU A 111 -9.40 -7.19 2.93
CA LEU A 111 -9.70 -6.33 4.06
C LEU A 111 -11.13 -6.58 4.57
N ASN A 112 -12.10 -6.50 3.67
CA ASN A 112 -13.52 -6.72 4.00
C ASN A 112 -13.75 -8.11 4.60
N LYS A 113 -13.05 -9.15 4.09
CA LYS A 113 -13.12 -10.50 4.67
C LYS A 113 -12.52 -10.58 6.07
N SER A 114 -11.40 -9.90 6.33
CA SER A 114 -10.74 -9.87 7.63
C SER A 114 -11.38 -8.93 8.66
N LEU A 115 -12.35 -8.10 8.24
CA LEU A 115 -12.85 -6.98 9.03
C LEU A 115 -13.53 -7.43 10.32
N ALA A 116 -14.33 -8.50 10.27
CA ALA A 116 -15.01 -9.03 11.44
C ALA A 116 -14.02 -9.50 12.52
N ASP A 117 -12.99 -10.22 12.10
CA ASP A 117 -11.93 -10.72 12.99
C ASP A 117 -11.11 -9.56 13.55
N LEU A 118 -10.76 -8.58 12.69
CA LEU A 118 -10.03 -7.38 13.09
C LEU A 118 -10.82 -6.57 14.13
N ARG A 119 -12.14 -6.39 13.93
CA ARG A 119 -13.02 -5.69 14.87
C ARG A 119 -13.07 -6.39 16.22
N SER A 120 -13.21 -7.72 16.21
CA SER A 120 -13.22 -8.55 17.43
C SER A 120 -11.89 -8.44 18.17
N ALA A 121 -10.77 -8.51 17.44
CA ALA A 121 -9.43 -8.45 18.01
C ALA A 121 -9.11 -7.07 18.60
N LEU A 122 -9.51 -5.99 17.91
CA LEU A 122 -9.37 -4.60 18.38
C LEU A 122 -10.18 -4.35 19.65
N ARG A 123 -11.44 -4.80 19.71
CA ARG A 123 -12.28 -4.69 20.93
C ARG A 123 -11.68 -5.43 22.12
N LYS A 124 -11.05 -6.58 21.88
CA LYS A 124 -10.40 -7.38 22.93
C LYS A 124 -9.01 -6.87 23.32
N GLY A 125 -8.44 -5.92 22.57
CA GLY A 125 -7.07 -5.44 22.78
C GLY A 125 -6.01 -6.54 22.67
N ASN A 126 -6.30 -7.65 21.97
CA ASN A 126 -5.37 -8.77 21.87
C ASN A 126 -4.47 -8.60 20.64
N ARG A 127 -3.27 -8.08 20.88
CA ARG A 127 -2.26 -7.83 19.84
C ARG A 127 -2.05 -9.02 18.90
N SER A 128 -1.90 -10.24 19.43
CA SER A 128 -1.68 -11.43 18.59
C SER A 128 -2.85 -11.72 17.65
N GLN A 129 -4.10 -11.49 18.10
CA GLN A 129 -5.28 -11.64 17.25
C GLN A 129 -5.36 -10.53 16.19
N ILE A 130 -4.97 -9.30 16.54
CA ILE A 130 -4.92 -8.19 15.59
C ILE A 130 -3.91 -8.50 14.48
N GLU A 131 -2.73 -8.99 14.86
CA GLU A 131 -1.67 -9.43 13.93
C GLU A 131 -2.17 -10.52 12.98
N MET A 132 -2.83 -11.56 13.50
CA MET A 132 -3.40 -12.63 12.68
C MET A 132 -4.51 -12.13 11.76
N ALA A 133 -5.36 -11.22 12.24
CA ALA A 133 -6.47 -10.68 11.46
C ALA A 133 -5.98 -9.80 10.29
N ILE A 134 -4.94 -8.98 10.50
CA ILE A 134 -4.41 -8.07 9.46
C ILE A 134 -3.39 -8.76 8.52
N ALA A 135 -2.77 -9.86 8.96
CA ALA A 135 -1.80 -10.63 8.18
C ALA A 135 -2.21 -10.93 6.72
N PRO A 136 -3.43 -11.39 6.40
CA PRO A 136 -3.83 -11.63 5.01
C PRO A 136 -3.79 -10.38 4.13
N VAL A 137 -4.17 -9.21 4.68
CA VAL A 137 -4.14 -7.92 3.97
C VAL A 137 -2.70 -7.49 3.73
N VAL A 138 -1.86 -7.54 4.78
CA VAL A 138 -0.43 -7.22 4.71
C VAL A 138 0.28 -8.12 3.70
N LEU A 139 -0.01 -9.42 3.71
CA LEU A 139 0.55 -10.40 2.77
C LEU A 139 0.15 -10.09 1.32
N ALA A 140 -1.11 -9.71 1.08
CA ALA A 140 -1.59 -9.34 -0.25
C ALA A 140 -0.85 -8.10 -0.77
N CYS A 141 -0.67 -7.08 0.08
CA CYS A 141 0.10 -5.88 -0.23
C CYS A 141 1.58 -6.19 -0.53
N SER A 142 2.24 -7.00 0.31
CA SER A 142 3.64 -7.40 0.11
C SER A 142 3.83 -8.13 -1.23
N ARG A 143 2.94 -9.07 -1.54
CA ARG A 143 2.97 -9.81 -2.81
C ARG A 143 2.74 -8.90 -4.03
N ALA A 144 1.84 -7.91 -3.90
CA ALA A 144 1.61 -6.94 -4.97
C ALA A 144 2.85 -6.08 -5.22
N HIS A 145 3.50 -5.62 -4.14
CA HIS A 145 4.74 -4.85 -4.20
C HIS A 145 5.87 -5.65 -4.85
N GLU A 146 6.16 -6.85 -4.35
CA GLU A 146 7.26 -7.70 -4.84
C GLU A 146 7.11 -8.04 -6.33
N ARG A 147 5.92 -8.44 -6.77
CA ARG A 147 5.69 -8.81 -8.18
C ARG A 147 6.02 -7.66 -9.11
N ARG A 148 5.58 -6.44 -8.75
CA ARG A 148 5.81 -5.26 -9.58
C ARG A 148 7.27 -4.81 -9.54
N GLN A 149 7.93 -4.95 -8.40
CA GLN A 149 9.37 -4.71 -8.30
C GLN A 149 10.19 -5.71 -9.13
N ARG A 150 9.84 -7.00 -9.12
CA ARG A 150 10.47 -8.02 -9.96
C ARG A 150 10.28 -7.75 -11.45
N TYR A 151 9.06 -7.41 -11.87
CA TYR A 151 8.78 -7.05 -13.27
C TYR A 151 9.62 -5.85 -13.72
N ARG A 152 9.76 -4.82 -12.88
CA ARG A 152 10.65 -3.69 -13.16
C ARG A 152 12.11 -4.10 -13.30
N ARG A 153 12.64 -4.91 -12.38
CA ARG A 153 14.02 -5.40 -12.46
C ARG A 153 14.25 -6.19 -13.74
N PHE A 154 13.30 -7.05 -14.11
CA PHE A 154 13.35 -7.81 -15.36
C PHE A 154 13.36 -6.90 -16.58
N MET A 155 12.44 -5.94 -16.64
CA MET A 155 12.35 -4.96 -17.73
C MET A 155 13.66 -4.19 -17.89
N TRP A 156 14.25 -3.72 -16.78
CA TRP A 156 15.54 -3.04 -16.78
C TRP A 156 16.69 -3.90 -17.30
N MET A 157 16.75 -5.17 -16.88
CA MET A 157 17.75 -6.11 -17.40
C MET A 157 17.60 -6.32 -18.91
N THR A 158 16.39 -6.50 -19.41
CA THR A 158 16.15 -6.65 -20.85
C THR A 158 16.56 -5.40 -21.63
N LEU A 159 16.24 -4.21 -21.12
CA LEU A 159 16.56 -2.95 -21.78
C LEU A 159 18.08 -2.70 -21.84
N LEU A 160 18.80 -3.04 -20.77
CA LEU A 160 20.27 -2.99 -20.75
C LEU A 160 20.90 -3.93 -21.79
N ILE A 161 20.36 -5.13 -21.96
CA ILE A 161 20.84 -6.09 -22.96
C ILE A 161 20.63 -5.52 -24.38
N TYR A 162 19.44 -5.01 -24.68
CA TYR A 162 19.17 -4.39 -25.99
C TYR A 162 20.03 -3.16 -26.24
N ALA A 163 20.26 -2.32 -25.23
CA ALA A 163 21.15 -1.17 -25.34
C ALA A 163 22.60 -1.60 -25.65
N ALA A 164 23.11 -2.63 -24.98
CA ALA A 164 24.45 -3.16 -25.22
C ALA A 164 24.62 -3.69 -26.65
N ILE A 165 23.62 -4.43 -27.16
CA ILE A 165 23.62 -4.94 -28.54
C ILE A 165 23.59 -3.78 -29.55
N GLY A 166 22.73 -2.78 -29.31
CA GLY A 166 22.61 -1.60 -30.18
C GLY A 166 23.89 -0.78 -30.24
N ILE A 167 24.54 -0.55 -29.09
CA ILE A 167 25.84 0.14 -29.00
C ILE A 167 26.92 -0.68 -29.73
N GLY A 168 26.96 -2.00 -29.53
CA GLY A 168 27.91 -2.88 -30.23
C GLY A 168 27.76 -2.82 -31.75
N ALA A 169 26.52 -2.84 -32.26
CA ALA A 169 26.24 -2.72 -33.69
C ALA A 169 26.66 -1.34 -34.26
N LEU A 170 26.43 -0.26 -33.49
CA LEU A 170 26.86 1.09 -33.86
C LEU A 170 28.38 1.20 -33.96
N ILE A 171 29.10 0.69 -32.96
CA ILE A 171 30.57 0.70 -32.95
C ILE A 171 31.11 -0.13 -34.12
N PHE A 172 30.55 -1.32 -34.37
CA PHE A 172 30.94 -2.16 -35.50
C PHE A 172 30.68 -1.49 -36.86
N GLY A 173 29.55 -0.83 -37.02
CA GLY A 173 29.22 -0.04 -38.22
C GLY A 173 30.20 1.11 -38.46
N LEU A 174 30.60 1.83 -37.40
CA LEU A 174 31.59 2.91 -37.49
C LEU A 174 32.99 2.40 -37.86
N VAL A 175 33.42 1.28 -37.27
CA VAL A 175 34.74 0.69 -37.57
C VAL A 175 34.78 0.18 -39.01
N THR A 176 33.75 -0.53 -39.46
CA THR A 176 33.71 -1.05 -40.84
C THR A 176 33.53 0.05 -41.89
N GLY A 177 32.84 1.14 -41.55
CA GLY A 177 32.67 2.29 -42.43
C GLY A 177 33.91 3.17 -42.60
N THR A 178 34.83 3.19 -41.62
CA THR A 178 36.10 3.94 -41.70
C THR A 178 37.22 3.17 -42.42
N LEU A 179 37.03 1.87 -42.65
CA LEU A 179 37.96 0.99 -43.36
C LEU A 179 37.71 0.91 -44.88
N LYS A 180 36.72 1.64 -45.40
CA LYS A 180 36.45 1.82 -46.84
C LYS A 180 36.86 3.22 -47.27
#